data_AF-A0AB34QPL0-F1
#
_entry.id   AF-A0AB34QPL0-F1
#
_cell.length_a   1.000
_cell.length_b   1.000
_cell.length_c   1.000
_cell.angle_alpha   90.00
_cell.angle_beta   90.00
_cell.angle_gamma   90.00
#
_symmetry.space_group_name_H-M   'P 1'
#
loop_
_entity.id
_entity.type
_entity.pdbx_description
1 polymer ?
#
loop_
_entity_poly.entity_id
_entity_poly.type
_entity_poly.pdbx_seq_one_letter_code
_entity_poly.pdbx_strand_id
1 'polypeptide(L)'
;MGAVKKLKKPYVHSRHLVDLEVIEETSTIHNPDGSSFTVEPGDVLSVNEFGEKNLVPKNHLLHYFEVGKLEDTSFYEEMAKGYEEMAKINSGISKESEYLESESEFTIAKFVTGKNHL
;
A
#
# COMPACT_ATOMS: atom_id res chain seq x y z
N MET A 1 3.54 -7.01 -35.35
CA MET A 1 3.69 -6.18 -34.13
C MET A 1 2.48 -5.27 -34.09
N GLY A 2 1.46 -5.61 -33.29
CA GLY A 2 0.23 -4.81 -33.19
C GLY A 2 0.43 -3.65 -32.21
N ALA A 3 -0.02 -2.46 -32.59
CA ALA A 3 0.10 -1.26 -31.77
C ALA A 3 -0.81 -1.39 -30.55
N VAL A 4 -0.23 -1.25 -29.36
CA VAL A 4 -0.97 -1.25 -28.08
C VAL A 4 -0.73 0.09 -27.41
N LYS A 5 -1.80 0.80 -27.06
CA LYS A 5 -1.69 2.04 -26.31
C LYS A 5 -1.62 1.74 -24.82
N LYS A 6 -0.41 1.81 -24.27
CA LYS A 6 -0.21 1.73 -22.82
C LYS A 6 -0.85 2.93 -22.12
N LEU A 7 -1.74 2.68 -21.16
CA LEU A 7 -2.11 3.72 -20.20
C LEU A 7 -0.92 3.85 -19.25
N LYS A 8 -0.24 4.99 -19.29
CA LYS A 8 1.09 5.24 -18.66
C LYS A 8 1.10 5.20 -17.12
N LYS A 9 0.08 4.67 -16.46
CA LYS A 9 -0.09 4.77 -15.01
C LYS A 9 -0.45 3.41 -14.42
N PRO A 10 0.16 3.02 -13.29
CA PRO A 10 -0.23 1.80 -12.60
C PRO A 10 -1.63 1.96 -12.00
N TYR A 11 -2.39 0.89 -12.05
CA TYR A 11 -3.70 0.73 -11.44
C TYR A 11 -3.63 -0.31 -10.32
N VAL A 12 -4.53 -0.22 -9.35
CA VAL A 12 -4.72 -1.24 -8.32
C VAL A 12 -6.00 -1.99 -8.57
N HIS A 13 -5.91 -3.32 -8.60
CA HIS A 13 -7.05 -4.23 -8.58
C HIS A 13 -6.84 -5.27 -7.49
N SER A 14 -7.78 -5.40 -6.55
CA SER A 14 -7.75 -6.41 -5.47
C SER A 14 -6.40 -6.51 -4.73
N ARG A 15 -5.76 -5.36 -4.43
CA ARG A 15 -4.45 -5.22 -3.76
C ARG A 15 -3.20 -5.49 -4.61
N HIS A 16 -3.35 -5.78 -5.90
CA HIS A 16 -2.21 -5.94 -6.82
C HIS A 16 -2.04 -4.73 -7.73
N LEU A 17 -0.78 -4.33 -7.92
CA LEU A 17 -0.40 -3.32 -8.91
C LEU A 17 -0.39 -3.96 -10.30
N VAL A 18 -1.07 -3.31 -11.23
CA VAL A 18 -1.21 -3.77 -12.62
C VAL A 18 -1.16 -2.58 -13.56
N ASP A 19 -0.61 -2.77 -14.75
CA ASP A 19 -0.72 -1.77 -15.81
C ASP A 19 -1.96 -2.05 -16.66
N LEU A 20 -2.63 -1.01 -17.14
CA LEU A 20 -3.72 -1.16 -18.11
C LEU A 20 -3.25 -0.80 -19.52
N GLU A 21 -3.60 -1.64 -20.48
CA GLU A 21 -3.30 -1.46 -21.89
C GLU A 21 -4.60 -1.44 -22.70
N VAL A 22 -4.75 -0.47 -23.60
CA VAL A 22 -5.89 -0.42 -24.52
C VAL A 22 -5.43 -0.93 -25.88
N ILE A 23 -6.16 -1.90 -26.42
CA ILE A 23 -5.87 -2.50 -27.72
C ILE A 23 -6.33 -1.56 -28.84
N GLU A 24 -5.43 -1.26 -29.79
CA GLU A 24 -5.76 -0.41 -30.94
C GLU A 24 -6.11 -1.24 -32.18
N GLU A 25 -5.60 -2.47 -32.28
CA GLU A 25 -5.77 -3.36 -33.43
C GLU A 25 -6.05 -4.80 -32.97
N THR A 26 -6.87 -5.52 -33.74
CA THR A 26 -7.12 -6.95 -33.49
C THR A 26 -5.81 -7.71 -33.46
N SER A 27 -5.55 -8.41 -32.37
CA SER A 27 -4.31 -9.17 -32.20
C SER A 27 -4.52 -10.41 -31.33
N THR A 28 -3.59 -11.35 -31.43
CA THR A 28 -3.53 -12.51 -30.53
C THR A 28 -2.50 -12.22 -29.45
N ILE A 29 -2.94 -12.32 -28.20
CA ILE A 29 -2.07 -12.21 -27.03
C ILE A 29 -1.57 -13.60 -26.67
N HIS A 30 -0.27 -13.70 -26.41
CA HIS A 30 0.40 -14.90 -25.95
C HIS A 30 0.97 -14.62 -24.56
N ASN A 31 0.51 -15.38 -23.56
CA ASN A 31 0.97 -15.23 -22.19
C ASN A 31 2.17 -16.15 -21.89
N PRO A 32 2.99 -15.82 -20.88
CA PRO A 32 4.09 -16.66 -20.41
C PRO A 32 3.68 -18.06 -19.93
N ASP A 33 2.44 -18.20 -19.42
CA ASP A 33 1.86 -19.47 -18.98
C ASP A 33 1.47 -20.41 -20.13
N GLY A 34 1.65 -19.98 -21.38
CA GLY A 34 1.29 -20.71 -22.59
C GLY A 34 -0.16 -20.52 -23.04
N SER A 35 -0.96 -19.75 -22.30
CA SER A 35 -2.32 -19.38 -22.73
C SER A 35 -2.28 -18.35 -23.86
N SER A 36 -3.31 -18.35 -24.70
CA SER A 36 -3.44 -17.38 -25.79
C SER A 36 -4.90 -17.05 -26.07
N PHE A 37 -5.17 -15.79 -26.38
CA PHE A 37 -6.51 -15.31 -26.67
C PHE A 37 -6.49 -14.18 -27.71
N THR A 38 -7.59 -14.02 -28.44
CA THR A 38 -7.75 -12.93 -29.41
C THR A 38 -8.41 -11.74 -28.74
N VAL A 39 -7.96 -10.54 -29.08
CA VAL A 39 -8.49 -9.28 -28.57
C VAL A 39 -8.87 -8.36 -29.72
N GLU A 40 -9.86 -7.51 -29.50
CA GLU A 40 -10.37 -6.56 -30.48
C GLU A 40 -10.00 -5.11 -30.11
N PRO A 41 -10.01 -4.17 -31.07
CA PRO A 41 -9.82 -2.76 -30.80
C PRO A 41 -10.80 -2.23 -29.74
N GLY A 42 -10.27 -1.54 -28.74
CA GLY A 42 -11.03 -1.01 -27.60
C GLY A 42 -11.13 -1.95 -26.41
N ASP A 43 -10.64 -3.19 -26.52
CA ASP A 43 -10.45 -4.06 -25.36
C ASP A 43 -9.39 -3.49 -24.43
N VAL A 44 -9.57 -3.72 -23.13
CA VAL A 44 -8.64 -3.32 -22.08
C VAL A 44 -8.00 -4.55 -21.48
N LEU A 45 -6.68 -4.57 -21.43
CA LEU A 45 -5.90 -5.62 -20.78
C LEU A 45 -5.30 -5.12 -19.48
N SER A 46 -5.31 -5.97 -18.45
CA SER A 46 -4.48 -5.80 -17.27
C SER A 46 -3.20 -6.61 -17.42
N VAL A 47 -2.06 -5.99 -17.15
CA VAL A 47 -0.74 -6.61 -17.17
C VAL A 47 -0.20 -6.67 -15.74
N ASN A 48 0.14 -7.85 -15.25
CA ASN A 48 0.73 -8.01 -13.92
C ASN A 48 2.25 -7.87 -13.94
N GLU A 49 2.88 -7.97 -12.77
CA GLU A 49 4.34 -7.85 -12.60
C GLU A 49 5.16 -8.92 -13.36
N PHE A 50 4.53 -10.05 -13.71
CA PHE A 50 5.15 -11.14 -14.47
C PHE A 50 4.96 -11.00 -15.99
N GLY A 51 4.27 -9.94 -16.44
CA GLY A 51 3.97 -9.69 -17.84
C GLY A 51 2.81 -10.51 -18.40
N GLU A 52 2.06 -11.21 -17.55
CA GLU A 52 0.84 -11.90 -17.94
C GLU A 52 -0.27 -10.88 -18.21
N LYS A 53 -0.98 -11.08 -19.32
CA LYS A 53 -2.04 -10.19 -19.79
C LYS A 53 -3.38 -10.88 -19.65
N ASN A 54 -4.33 -10.18 -19.06
CA ASN A 54 -5.70 -10.67 -18.91
C ASN A 54 -6.68 -9.63 -19.46
N LEU A 55 -7.70 -10.09 -20.19
CA LEU A 55 -8.78 -9.23 -20.64
C LEU A 55 -9.61 -8.74 -19.45
N VAL A 56 -9.83 -7.44 -19.37
CA VAL A 56 -10.64 -6.81 -18.31
C VAL A 56 -12.05 -6.57 -18.86
N PRO A 57 -13.07 -7.27 -18.33
CA PRO A 57 -14.46 -6.99 -18.69
C PRO A 57 -14.84 -5.52 -18.40
N LYS A 58 -15.63 -4.89 -19.26
CA LYS A 58 -16.02 -3.48 -19.11
C LYS A 58 -16.66 -3.17 -17.76
N ASN A 59 -17.48 -4.08 -17.25
CA ASN A 59 -18.12 -3.99 -15.93
C ASN A 59 -17.13 -4.14 -14.76
N HIS A 60 -15.92 -4.66 -15.00
CA HIS A 60 -14.89 -4.79 -13.98
C HIS A 60 -13.90 -3.60 -13.97
N LEU A 61 -13.88 -2.75 -15.00
CA LEU A 61 -12.99 -1.59 -15.06
C LEU A 61 -13.17 -0.63 -13.87
N LEU A 62 -14.40 -0.54 -13.33
CA LEU A 62 -14.70 0.28 -12.15
C LEU A 62 -14.02 -0.18 -10.86
N HIS A 63 -13.41 -1.36 -10.85
CA HIS A 63 -12.62 -1.89 -9.73
C HIS A 63 -11.11 -1.64 -9.87
N TYR A 64 -10.69 -0.98 -10.96
CA TYR A 64 -9.30 -0.59 -11.19
C TYR A 64 -9.14 0.89 -10.82
N PHE A 65 -8.40 1.14 -9.75
CA PHE A 65 -8.16 2.51 -9.27
C PHE A 65 -6.79 2.97 -9.76
N GLU A 66 -6.75 4.13 -10.41
CA GLU A 66 -5.46 4.75 -10.76
C GLU A 66 -4.68 4.99 -9.46
N VAL A 67 -3.43 4.51 -9.42
CA VAL A 67 -2.52 4.88 -8.35
C VAL A 67 -2.13 6.32 -8.60
N GLY A 68 -2.79 7.23 -7.90
CA GLY A 68 -2.29 8.59 -7.80
C GLY A 68 -0.82 8.55 -7.37
N LYS A 69 0.01 9.41 -7.97
CA LYS A 69 1.27 9.74 -7.30
C LYS A 69 0.92 10.13 -5.86
N LEU A 70 1.70 9.69 -4.88
CA LEU A 70 1.69 10.31 -3.56
C LEU A 70 1.97 11.80 -3.79
N GLU A 71 0.92 12.59 -3.97
CA GLU A 71 1.01 14.03 -3.84
C GLU A 71 1.18 14.28 -2.35
N ASP A 72 2.21 15.06 -2.08
CA ASP A 72 2.60 15.61 -0.79
C ASP A 72 3.43 14.75 0.17
N THR A 73 4.76 14.85 -0.02
CA THR A 73 5.71 14.86 1.11
C THR A 73 5.34 15.92 2.16
N SER A 74 4.52 16.93 1.80
CA SER A 74 4.03 17.98 2.71
C SER A 74 3.33 17.41 3.95
N PHE A 75 2.55 16.33 3.83
CA PHE A 75 1.86 15.73 4.97
C PHE A 75 2.84 15.15 6.00
N TYR A 76 3.85 14.41 5.52
CA TYR A 76 4.88 13.84 6.41
C TYR A 76 5.83 14.91 6.96
N GLU A 77 6.10 15.96 6.18
CA GLU A 77 6.87 17.12 6.63
C GLU A 77 6.11 17.94 7.70
N GLU A 78 4.80 18.12 7.56
CA GLU A 78 3.94 18.77 8.55
C GLU A 78 3.83 17.94 9.83
N MET A 79 3.69 16.61 9.71
CA MET A 79 3.75 15.72 10.87
C MET A 79 5.11 15.81 11.58
N ALA A 80 6.21 15.79 10.84
CA ALA A 80 7.56 15.91 11.41
C ALA A 80 7.75 17.24 12.16
N LYS A 81 7.30 18.36 11.57
CA LYS A 81 7.28 19.67 12.25
C LYS A 81 6.43 19.65 13.51
N GLY A 82 5.24 19.05 13.46
CA GLY A 82 4.38 18.91 14.63
C GLY A 82 5.05 18.13 15.77
N TYR A 83 5.81 17.06 15.45
CA TYR A 83 6.60 16.34 16.45
C TYR A 83 7.76 17.17 17.01
N GLU A 84 8.46 17.95 16.19
CA GLU A 84 9.52 18.84 16.64
C GLU A 84 8.99 19.93 17.58
N GLU A 85 7.83 20.54 17.26
CA GLU A 85 7.18 21.55 18.09
C GLU A 85 6.75 20.99 19.45
N MET A 86 6.25 19.75 19.47
CA MET A 86 5.81 19.08 20.69
C MET A 86 6.94 18.41 21.48
N ALA A 87 8.17 18.35 20.96
CA ALA A 87 9.28 17.59 21.54
C ALA A 87 9.58 17.98 23.00
N LYS A 88 9.54 19.27 23.34
CA LYS A 88 9.79 19.74 24.72
C LYS A 88 8.68 19.34 25.69
N ILE A 89 7.43 19.38 25.24
CA ILE A 89 6.26 19.01 26.05
C ILE A 89 6.25 17.50 26.27
N ASN A 90 6.42 16.73 25.18
CA ASN A 90 6.48 15.27 25.23
C ASN A 90 7.66 14.78 26.07
N SER A 91 8.83 15.43 25.99
CA SER A 91 9.98 15.10 26.84
C SER A 91 9.72 15.41 28.32
N GLY A 92 9.00 16.48 28.63
CA GLY A 92 8.60 16.81 30.00
C GLY A 92 7.67 15.76 30.60
N ILE A 93 6.62 15.40 29.86
CA ILE A 93 5.64 14.37 30.27
C ILE A 93 6.31 12.99 30.37
N SER A 94 7.18 12.64 29.41
CA SER A 94 7.88 11.36 29.43
C SER A 94 8.78 11.20 30.65
N LYS A 95 9.50 12.24 31.07
CA LYS A 95 10.35 12.20 32.27
C LYS A 95 9.54 12.09 33.56
N GLU A 96 8.37 12.73 33.60
CA GLU A 96 7.47 12.64 34.74
C GLU A 96 6.78 11.26 34.82
N SER A 97 6.44 10.68 33.66
CA SER A 97 5.88 9.33 33.53
C SER A 97 6.89 8.23 33.85
N GLU A 98 8.15 8.38 33.45
CA GLU A 98 9.21 7.37 33.68
C GLU A 98 9.42 7.10 35.17
N TYR A 99 9.30 8.13 36.02
CA TYR A 99 9.33 7.99 37.47
C TYR A 99 8.12 7.19 38.01
N LEU A 100 6.92 7.48 37.50
CA LEU A 100 5.68 6.80 37.92
C LEU A 100 5.62 5.35 37.42
N GLU A 101 6.10 5.09 36.20
CA GLU A 101 6.23 3.74 35.64
C GLU A 101 7.21 2.92 36.47
N SER A 102 8.39 3.45 36.79
CA SER A 102 9.39 2.78 37.63
C SER A 102 8.86 2.44 39.03
N GLU A 103 8.14 3.36 39.69
CA GLU A 103 7.49 3.11 40.99
C GLU A 103 6.39 2.04 40.88
N SER A 104 5.63 2.03 39.78
CA SER A 104 4.59 1.04 39.52
C SER A 104 5.19 -0.36 39.31
N GLU A 105 6.26 -0.48 38.53
CA GLU A 105 6.98 -1.73 38.28
C GLU A 105 7.60 -2.28 39.57
N PHE A 106 8.20 -1.39 40.39
CA PHE A 106 8.78 -1.76 41.68
C PHE A 106 7.72 -2.24 42.68
N THR A 107 6.54 -1.62 42.68
CA THR A 107 5.41 -2.00 43.53
C THR A 107 4.81 -3.35 43.12
N ILE A 108 4.66 -3.58 41.81
CA ILE A 108 4.21 -4.86 41.26
C ILE A 108 5.22 -5.97 41.58
N ALA A 109 6.51 -5.72 41.41
CA ALA A 109 7.57 -6.68 41.72
C ALA A 109 7.54 -7.10 43.20
N LYS A 110 7.36 -6.16 44.13
CA LYS A 110 7.18 -6.44 45.56
C LYS A 110 5.92 -7.27 45.86
N PHE A 111 4.81 -6.97 45.20
CA PHE A 111 3.55 -7.70 45.41
C PHE A 111 3.65 -9.15 44.92
N VAL A 112 4.29 -9.38 43.77
CA VAL A 112 4.50 -10.72 43.20
C VAL A 112 5.48 -11.55 44.03
N THR A 113 6.59 -10.96 44.49
CA THR A 113 7.57 -11.66 45.33
C THR A 113 7.09 -11.91 46.76
N GLY A 114 6.31 -11.00 47.34
CA GLY A 114 5.70 -11.18 48.67
C GLY A 114 4.60 -12.25 48.71
N LYS A 115 3.97 -12.58 47.57
CA LYS A 115 2.96 -13.65 47.46
C LYS A 115 3.55 -15.06 47.42
N ASN A 116 4.85 -15.21 47.16
CA ASN A 116 5.51 -16.51 47.03
C ASN A 116 6.15 -17.02 48.34
N HIS A 117 5.84 -16.39 49.48
CA HIS A 117 6.32 -16.77 50.82
C HIS A 117 5.19 -17.03 51.84
N LEU A 118 4.10 -17.66 51.40
CA LEU A 118 3.06 -18.24 52.27
C LEU A 118 2.78 -19.68 51.89
#